data_AF-A0A641S869-F1
#
_entry.id   AF-A0A641S869-F1
#
_cell.length_a   1.000
_cell.length_b   1.000
_cell.length_c   1.000
_cell.angle_alpha   90.00
_cell.angle_beta   90.00
_cell.angle_gamma   90.00
#
_symmetry.space_group_name_H-M   'P 1'
#
loop_
_entity.id
_entity.type
_entity.pdbx_description
1 polymer ?
#
loop_
_entity_poly.entity_id
_entity_poly.type
_entity_poly.pdbx_seq_one_letter_code
_entity_poly.pdbx_strand_id
1 'polypeptide(L)'
;MKRIVLFWIPLLLLLLVNCTTESFDFGDQEGILVGGSGGGGSSQPNPTIPEGSEDLLGFTIAFDESDKTAYGSMSETVTSDDDFIENSQFASVVTIIYNGTTAAVSNGVSGVEVSSNGAHVVVNSTVSGVEYVLSGTTTNGSFKVYSEKKFKLSLAGVSILNPVGAAINIQSSKRVFVVCADETTNVLTDGSSYTATTDGEDMKACLFSEGQLIFSGGGSLTVTGNYKHAITSDDYVRFRSGCNITVASAKKDGIHTNESVIIGGGILNISSDGDAIQCEEGGITMTGGFAKLSTTDNKAHGLKSCLDVVISGGAIQAQVAGAASKGISCDGNLTISGGKLTAFTSQTALYEDNDLSSCAGIKCDGNILITGGEIAIQSTGGAGKGINCDGSITINDGTVKVITTGTQCVYGKLDSSAKGIKAN
;
A
#
# COMPACT_ATOMS: atom_id res chain seq x y z
N MET A 1 -39.90 3.15 -74.95
CA MET A 1 -38.44 3.39 -74.86
C MET A 1 -38.21 4.19 -73.58
N LYS A 2 -37.42 3.84 -72.56
CA LYS A 2 -36.62 2.68 -72.11
C LYS A 2 -36.91 2.61 -70.59
N ARG A 3 -37.62 1.60 -70.07
CA ARG A 3 -37.09 0.44 -69.32
C ARG A 3 -35.83 0.75 -68.49
N ILE A 4 -36.01 1.00 -67.19
CA ILE A 4 -34.99 0.76 -66.17
C ILE A 4 -35.34 -0.57 -65.51
N VAL A 5 -34.35 -1.45 -65.49
CA VAL A 5 -34.43 -2.85 -65.09
C VAL A 5 -34.28 -2.93 -63.59
N LEU A 6 -35.33 -3.44 -62.91
CA LEU A 6 -35.25 -3.91 -61.54
C LEU A 6 -34.55 -5.27 -61.56
N PHE A 7 -33.33 -5.36 -61.04
CA PHE A 7 -32.70 -6.66 -60.81
C PHE A 7 -33.02 -7.15 -59.40
N TRP A 8 -33.62 -8.33 -59.42
CA TRP A 8 -34.02 -9.19 -58.32
C TRP A 8 -32.76 -9.85 -57.74
N ILE A 9 -32.55 -9.77 -56.43
CA ILE A 9 -31.70 -10.73 -55.71
C ILE A 9 -32.55 -11.27 -54.55
N PRO A 10 -32.79 -12.59 -54.49
CA PRO A 10 -33.61 -13.20 -53.46
C PRO A 10 -32.92 -13.10 -52.10
N LEU A 11 -33.66 -12.60 -51.11
CA LEU A 11 -33.30 -12.68 -49.70
C LEU A 11 -33.31 -14.16 -49.30
N LEU A 12 -32.13 -14.78 -49.31
CA LEU A 12 -31.90 -16.13 -48.83
C LEU A 12 -31.98 -16.09 -47.29
N LEU A 13 -33.10 -16.54 -46.75
CA LEU A 13 -33.26 -16.84 -45.33
C LEU A 13 -32.39 -18.08 -45.02
N LEU A 14 -31.11 -17.84 -44.74
CA LEU A 14 -30.20 -18.87 -44.26
C LEU A 14 -30.28 -18.92 -42.73
N LEU A 15 -31.08 -19.88 -42.25
CA LEU A 15 -31.09 -20.31 -40.86
C LEU A 15 -29.74 -21.00 -40.59
N LEU A 16 -28.72 -20.24 -40.23
CA LEU A 16 -27.47 -20.76 -39.69
C LEU A 16 -27.61 -20.87 -38.17
N VAL A 17 -28.00 -22.06 -37.73
CA VAL A 17 -27.63 -22.55 -36.40
C VAL A 17 -26.13 -22.81 -36.46
N ASN A 18 -25.34 -21.84 -36.00
CA ASN A 18 -23.95 -22.07 -35.64
C ASN A 18 -23.75 -21.57 -34.21
N CYS A 19 -23.49 -22.52 -33.32
CA CYS A 19 -22.95 -22.26 -31.99
C CYS A 19 -21.53 -21.73 -32.15
N THR A 20 -21.37 -20.42 -32.01
CA THR A 20 -20.11 -19.82 -31.60
C THR A 20 -20.45 -18.80 -30.52
N THR A 21 -20.10 -19.13 -29.28
CA THR A 21 -20.13 -18.22 -28.15
C THR A 21 -18.96 -17.27 -28.27
N GLU A 22 -19.04 -16.28 -29.14
CA GLU A 22 -18.15 -15.13 -29.07
C GLU A 22 -19.01 -13.87 -28.97
N SER A 23 -19.20 -13.45 -27.72
CA SER A 23 -19.62 -12.10 -27.39
C SER A 23 -18.46 -11.17 -27.72
N PHE A 24 -18.68 -10.28 -28.68
CA PHE A 24 -17.93 -9.04 -28.75
C PHE A 24 -18.34 -8.21 -27.52
N ASP A 25 -17.42 -8.08 -26.58
CA ASP A 25 -17.62 -7.34 -25.34
C ASP A 25 -16.77 -6.05 -25.37
N PHE A 26 -17.46 -4.91 -25.27
CA PHE A 26 -16.85 -3.63 -24.92
C PHE A 26 -17.21 -3.39 -23.44
N GLY A 27 -16.29 -3.66 -22.54
CA GLY A 27 -16.46 -3.42 -21.11
C GLY A 27 -15.35 -4.10 -20.30
N ASP A 28 -14.87 -3.42 -19.26
CA ASP A 28 -13.82 -3.86 -18.34
C ASP A 28 -14.00 -5.34 -17.93
N GLN A 29 -13.18 -6.25 -18.49
CA GLN A 29 -13.23 -7.65 -18.05
C GLN A 29 -12.46 -7.79 -16.75
N GLU A 30 -13.17 -8.07 -15.66
CA GLU A 30 -12.54 -8.58 -14.45
C GLU A 30 -11.76 -9.86 -14.78
N GLY A 31 -10.48 -9.92 -14.37
CA GLY A 31 -9.58 -11.01 -14.70
C GLY A 31 -10.13 -12.39 -14.31
N ILE A 32 -9.73 -13.41 -15.07
CA ILE A 32 -10.20 -14.79 -14.90
C ILE A 32 -9.29 -15.51 -13.91
N LEU A 33 -9.85 -15.98 -12.79
CA LEU A 33 -9.13 -16.88 -11.88
C LEU A 33 -8.86 -18.22 -12.55
N VAL A 34 -7.59 -18.56 -12.71
CA VAL A 34 -7.17 -19.82 -13.34
C VAL A 34 -6.87 -20.82 -12.26
N GLY A 35 -7.83 -21.71 -12.00
CA GLY A 35 -7.66 -22.84 -11.09
C GLY A 35 -6.59 -23.80 -11.60
N GLY A 36 -5.88 -24.44 -10.68
CA GLY A 36 -4.87 -25.44 -11.05
C GLY A 36 -5.49 -26.63 -11.77
N SER A 37 -4.86 -27.09 -12.86
CA SER A 37 -5.41 -28.22 -13.61
C SER A 37 -5.28 -29.51 -12.79
N GLY A 38 -6.40 -30.16 -12.51
CA GLY A 38 -6.43 -31.54 -12.03
C GLY A 38 -6.11 -32.50 -13.16
N GLY A 39 -4.85 -32.57 -13.58
CA GLY A 39 -4.36 -33.51 -14.59
C GLY A 39 -3.80 -34.78 -13.93
N GLY A 40 -4.35 -35.95 -14.27
CA GLY A 40 -4.02 -37.23 -13.65
C GLY A 40 -2.52 -37.59 -13.64
N GLY A 41 -2.08 -38.04 -12.46
CA GLY A 41 -1.09 -39.10 -12.30
C GLY A 41 0.23 -38.97 -13.05
N SER A 42 1.14 -38.13 -12.56
CA SER A 42 2.43 -38.69 -12.15
C SER A 42 2.59 -38.35 -10.68
N SER A 43 2.65 -39.37 -9.83
CA SER A 43 2.98 -39.21 -8.42
C SER A 43 4.39 -38.63 -8.35
N GLN A 44 4.51 -37.32 -8.22
CA GLN A 44 5.70 -36.75 -7.58
C GLN A 44 5.77 -37.43 -6.21
N PRO A 45 6.85 -38.17 -5.91
CA PRO A 45 6.96 -38.82 -4.62
C PRO A 45 6.83 -37.72 -3.56
N ASN A 46 5.92 -37.94 -2.61
CA ASN A 46 5.91 -37.15 -1.39
C ASN A 46 7.34 -37.25 -0.83
N PRO A 47 8.05 -36.12 -0.58
CA PRO A 47 9.37 -36.19 0.01
C PRO A 47 9.27 -37.02 1.28
N THR A 48 9.87 -38.20 1.28
CA THR A 48 9.82 -39.10 2.42
C THR A 48 10.87 -38.57 3.38
N ILE A 49 10.42 -37.91 4.45
CA ILE A 49 11.29 -37.36 5.49
C ILE A 49 11.79 -38.54 6.33
N PRO A 50 13.10 -38.84 6.39
CA PRO A 50 13.62 -39.82 7.34
C PRO A 50 13.58 -39.19 8.74
N GLU A 51 12.85 -39.80 9.67
CA GLU A 51 12.90 -39.39 11.08
C GLU A 51 14.31 -39.61 11.63
N GLY A 52 14.97 -38.54 12.07
CA GLY A 52 16.25 -38.62 12.79
C GLY A 52 17.43 -37.79 12.25
N SER A 53 17.20 -36.80 11.39
CA SER A 53 18.19 -35.79 11.02
C SER A 53 17.74 -34.44 11.59
N GLU A 54 18.64 -33.65 12.19
CA GLU A 54 18.35 -32.23 12.42
C GLU A 54 17.98 -31.61 11.06
N ASP A 55 16.72 -31.19 10.94
CA ASP A 55 15.99 -31.25 9.68
C ASP A 55 16.22 -30.00 8.81
N LEU A 56 17.15 -30.11 7.86
CA LEU A 56 17.41 -29.09 6.83
C LEU A 56 16.17 -28.78 5.96
N LEU A 57 15.13 -29.63 5.99
CA LEU A 57 13.93 -29.53 5.16
C LEU A 57 12.65 -29.30 5.99
N GLY A 58 12.72 -29.36 7.31
CA GLY A 58 11.59 -29.21 8.23
C GLY A 58 11.67 -27.92 9.03
N PHE A 59 11.32 -26.80 8.40
CA PHE A 59 11.13 -25.52 9.08
C PHE A 59 9.70 -25.04 8.93
N THR A 60 9.21 -24.32 9.95
CA THR A 60 7.92 -23.62 9.89
C THR A 60 8.18 -22.13 9.72
N ILE A 61 7.40 -21.49 8.86
CA ILE A 61 7.38 -20.04 8.74
C ILE A 61 6.18 -19.55 9.53
N ALA A 62 6.42 -18.63 10.45
CA ALA A 62 5.39 -17.98 11.26
C ALA A 62 5.76 -16.50 11.42
N PHE A 63 4.74 -15.66 11.61
CA PHE A 63 4.98 -14.33 12.14
C PHE A 63 5.51 -14.44 13.56
N ASP A 64 6.50 -13.60 13.86
CA ASP A 64 7.10 -13.49 15.18
C ASP A 64 6.54 -12.22 15.83
N GLU A 65 5.66 -12.39 16.81
CA GLU A 65 5.02 -11.25 17.49
C GLU A 65 6.03 -10.41 18.29
N SER A 66 7.23 -10.94 18.57
CA SER A 66 8.31 -10.16 19.19
C SER A 66 8.93 -9.14 18.23
N ASP A 67 8.83 -9.33 16.91
CA ASP A 67 9.35 -8.41 15.89
C ASP A 67 8.79 -6.99 16.08
N LYS A 68 7.50 -6.88 16.42
CA LYS A 68 6.86 -5.59 16.67
C LYS A 68 7.57 -4.79 17.76
N THR A 69 7.96 -5.45 18.84
CA THR A 69 8.67 -4.80 19.95
C THR A 69 10.14 -4.53 19.58
N ALA A 70 10.81 -5.53 18.98
CA ALA A 70 12.23 -5.46 18.65
C ALA A 70 12.53 -4.37 17.60
N TYR A 71 11.74 -4.30 16.54
CA TYR A 71 11.98 -3.39 15.41
C TYR A 71 11.16 -2.10 15.51
N GLY A 72 9.97 -2.12 16.13
CA GLY A 72 9.13 -0.94 16.29
C GLY A 72 9.67 0.11 17.25
N SER A 73 10.56 -0.28 18.16
CA SER A 73 11.24 0.60 19.12
C SER A 73 12.64 1.04 18.68
N MET A 74 13.07 0.65 17.47
CA MET A 74 14.38 1.07 16.97
C MET A 74 14.43 2.59 16.81
N SER A 75 15.53 3.15 17.29
CA SER A 75 15.81 4.58 17.20
C SER A 75 16.41 4.90 15.83
N GLU A 76 16.02 6.05 15.30
CA GLU A 76 16.62 6.62 14.10
C GLU A 76 17.71 7.63 14.50
N THR A 77 18.83 7.65 13.77
CA THR A 77 19.87 8.68 14.00
C THR A 77 19.41 9.99 13.36
N VAL A 78 19.32 11.05 14.16
CA VAL A 78 19.01 12.40 13.67
C VAL A 78 20.20 12.91 12.84
N THR A 79 19.92 13.25 11.58
CA THR A 79 20.90 13.85 10.66
C THR A 79 20.56 15.31 10.42
N SER A 80 21.31 15.99 9.55
CA SER A 80 20.99 17.37 9.12
C SER A 80 19.91 17.44 8.03
N ASP A 81 19.25 16.33 7.69
CA ASP A 81 18.21 16.28 6.67
C ASP A 81 16.96 17.06 7.13
N ASP A 82 16.29 17.72 6.18
CA ASP A 82 15.13 18.58 6.42
C ASP A 82 13.87 17.80 6.87
N ASP A 83 13.84 16.48 6.71
CA ASP A 83 12.78 15.60 7.17
C ASP A 83 12.83 15.32 8.67
N PHE A 84 13.91 15.76 9.32
CA PHE A 84 14.01 15.71 10.77
C PHE A 84 13.34 16.95 11.37
N ILE A 85 12.23 16.75 12.08
CA ILE A 85 11.48 17.83 12.72
C ILE A 85 12.35 18.61 13.73
N GLU A 86 13.35 17.95 14.30
CA GLU A 86 14.37 18.50 15.19
C GLU A 86 15.21 19.60 14.51
N ASN A 87 15.29 19.59 13.18
CA ASN A 87 15.94 20.62 12.36
C ASN A 87 14.97 21.73 11.93
N SER A 88 13.73 21.73 12.43
CA SER A 88 12.70 22.71 12.13
C SER A 88 12.19 23.38 13.41
N GLN A 89 11.70 24.62 13.29
CA GLN A 89 11.10 25.35 14.41
C GLN A 89 9.71 25.84 14.04
N PHE A 90 8.76 25.62 14.96
CA PHE A 90 7.36 26.03 14.82
C PHE A 90 6.95 26.82 16.06
N ALA A 91 7.22 28.12 16.05
CA ALA A 91 7.00 29.00 17.21
C ALA A 91 5.59 29.59 17.28
N SER A 92 4.86 29.60 16.16
CA SER A 92 3.49 30.12 16.07
C SER A 92 2.50 28.96 16.12
N VAL A 93 1.48 29.05 16.97
CA VAL A 93 0.53 27.95 17.17
C VAL A 93 -0.88 28.40 16.87
N VAL A 94 -1.60 27.59 16.09
CA VAL A 94 -3.05 27.69 15.88
C VAL A 94 -3.69 26.42 16.42
N THR A 95 -4.65 26.57 17.32
CA THR A 95 -5.34 25.42 17.95
C THR A 95 -6.75 25.29 17.41
N ILE A 96 -7.13 24.06 17.05
CA ILE A 96 -8.46 23.68 16.61
C ILE A 96 -8.97 22.56 17.49
N ILE A 97 -10.09 22.80 18.17
CA ILE A 97 -10.73 21.84 19.09
C ILE A 97 -12.12 21.48 18.54
N TYR A 98 -12.28 20.23 18.11
CA TYR A 98 -13.55 19.71 17.64
C TYR A 98 -14.47 19.35 18.81
N ASN A 99 -15.72 19.82 18.75
CA ASN A 99 -16.74 19.63 19.76
C ASN A 99 -18.07 19.24 19.08
N GLY A 100 -18.20 17.95 18.75
CA GLY A 100 -19.36 17.43 18.05
C GLY A 100 -19.44 18.00 16.64
N THR A 101 -20.47 18.79 16.34
CA THR A 101 -20.70 19.36 15.01
C THR A 101 -20.05 20.73 14.79
N THR A 102 -19.22 21.19 15.73
CA THR A 102 -18.54 22.50 15.68
C THR A 102 -17.05 22.36 15.94
N ALA A 103 -16.27 23.37 15.56
CA ALA A 103 -14.87 23.51 15.93
C ALA A 103 -14.61 24.87 16.57
N ALA A 104 -13.90 24.89 17.70
CA ALA A 104 -13.39 26.10 18.32
C ALA A 104 -11.98 26.38 17.80
N VAL A 105 -11.75 27.59 17.30
CA VAL A 105 -10.46 28.01 16.73
C VAL A 105 -9.82 29.08 17.61
N SER A 106 -8.58 28.85 18.03
CA SER A 106 -7.71 29.87 18.63
C SER A 106 -6.58 30.19 17.66
N ASN A 107 -6.65 31.37 17.04
CA ASN A 107 -5.66 31.86 16.08
C ASN A 107 -5.22 33.28 16.44
N GLY A 108 -3.97 33.42 16.84
CA GLY A 108 -3.31 34.71 17.07
C GLY A 108 -2.19 35.01 16.07
N VAL A 109 -2.09 34.24 14.98
CA VAL A 109 -0.94 34.27 14.06
C VAL A 109 -1.26 35.16 12.86
N SER A 110 -0.51 36.26 12.71
CA SER A 110 -0.62 37.12 11.53
C SER A 110 -0.19 36.36 10.27
N GLY A 111 -0.97 36.46 9.19
CA GLY A 111 -0.74 35.72 7.94
C GLY A 111 -1.31 34.30 7.93
N VAL A 112 -2.08 33.92 8.97
CA VAL A 112 -2.90 32.70 8.98
C VAL A 112 -4.36 33.09 9.08
N GLU A 113 -5.15 32.70 8.08
CA GLU A 113 -6.60 32.85 8.07
C GLU A 113 -7.26 31.50 8.31
N VAL A 114 -8.23 31.46 9.21
CA VAL A 114 -8.98 30.24 9.52
C VAL A 114 -10.46 30.53 9.39
N SER A 115 -11.16 29.73 8.59
CA SER A 115 -12.61 29.75 8.48
C SER A 115 -13.19 28.41 8.94
N SER A 116 -14.43 28.43 9.40
CA SER A 116 -15.12 27.23 9.86
C SER A 116 -16.58 27.26 9.46
N ASN A 117 -17.06 26.15 8.89
CA ASN A 117 -18.48 25.90 8.65
C ASN A 117 -18.88 24.65 9.43
N GLY A 118 -19.51 24.84 10.59
CA GLY A 118 -19.66 23.76 11.57
C GLY A 118 -18.29 23.25 12.04
N ALA A 119 -18.04 21.95 11.89
CA ALA A 119 -16.75 21.31 12.16
C ALA A 119 -15.88 21.13 10.89
N HIS A 120 -16.20 21.78 9.78
CA HIS A 120 -15.29 21.82 8.63
C HIS A 120 -14.41 23.07 8.73
N VAL A 121 -13.13 22.87 9.02
CA VAL A 121 -12.15 23.94 9.20
C VAL A 121 -11.28 24.06 7.96
N VAL A 122 -11.11 25.28 7.47
CA VAL A 122 -10.22 25.60 6.34
C VAL A 122 -9.20 26.65 6.78
N VAL A 123 -7.92 26.35 6.57
CA VAL A 123 -6.79 27.21 6.89
C VAL A 123 -6.12 27.70 5.61
N ASN A 124 -5.81 29.00 5.52
CA ASN A 124 -4.93 29.58 4.52
C ASN A 124 -3.74 30.24 5.21
N SER A 125 -2.51 29.86 4.85
CA SER A 125 -1.29 30.38 5.48
C SER A 125 -0.23 30.80 4.49
N THR A 126 0.36 31.97 4.72
CA THR A 126 1.46 32.52 3.91
C THR A 126 2.78 32.62 4.69
N VAL A 127 2.78 32.23 5.97
CA VAL A 127 3.90 32.42 6.90
C VAL A 127 4.52 31.09 7.33
N SER A 128 5.80 31.11 7.67
CA SER A 128 6.56 29.93 8.10
C SER A 128 6.48 29.70 9.60
N GLY A 129 6.81 28.49 10.04
CA GLY A 129 6.97 28.18 11.48
C GLY A 129 5.64 28.09 12.23
N VAL A 130 4.58 27.68 11.53
CA VAL A 130 3.25 27.47 12.10
C VAL A 130 3.05 26.00 12.48
N GLU A 131 2.52 25.78 13.67
CA GLU A 131 1.98 24.52 14.14
C GLU A 131 0.45 24.61 14.22
N TYR A 132 -0.23 23.62 13.63
CA TYR A 132 -1.66 23.41 13.78
C TYR A 132 -1.89 22.26 14.75
N VAL A 133 -2.51 22.54 15.90
CA VAL A 133 -2.82 21.53 16.91
C VAL A 133 -4.29 21.17 16.78
N LEU A 134 -4.57 19.91 16.44
CA LEU A 134 -5.92 19.36 16.34
C LEU A 134 -6.21 18.49 17.57
N SER A 135 -7.39 18.69 18.17
CA SER A 135 -7.86 17.88 19.30
C SER A 135 -9.39 17.80 19.32
N GLY A 136 -9.95 16.91 20.16
CA GLY A 136 -11.39 16.75 20.31
C GLY A 136 -12.02 15.89 19.21
N THR A 137 -13.35 15.82 19.17
CA THR A 137 -14.08 14.84 18.34
C THR A 137 -15.17 15.50 17.50
N THR A 138 -15.25 15.10 16.23
CA THR A 138 -16.37 15.41 15.33
C THR A 138 -16.82 14.16 14.56
N THR A 139 -18.14 14.05 14.35
CA THR A 139 -18.76 13.01 13.52
C THR A 139 -19.09 13.48 12.10
N ASN A 140 -18.92 14.77 11.84
CA ASN A 140 -19.11 15.40 10.53
C ASN A 140 -18.28 16.68 10.49
N GLY A 141 -17.00 16.53 10.17
CA GLY A 141 -16.07 17.64 10.10
C GLY A 141 -14.82 17.27 9.31
N SER A 142 -13.98 18.26 9.07
CA SER A 142 -12.71 18.08 8.36
C SER A 142 -11.70 19.13 8.77
N PHE A 143 -10.44 18.88 8.45
CA PHE A 143 -9.38 19.87 8.44
C PHE A 143 -8.82 19.99 7.02
N LYS A 144 -8.96 21.17 6.42
CA LYS A 144 -8.32 21.52 5.14
C LYS A 144 -7.29 22.61 5.37
N VAL A 145 -6.12 22.51 4.73
CA VAL A 145 -5.08 23.55 4.82
C VAL A 145 -4.41 23.82 3.48
N TYR A 146 -4.31 25.10 3.13
CA TYR A 146 -3.41 25.63 2.12
C TYR A 146 -2.29 26.36 2.85
N SER A 147 -1.04 26.03 2.52
CA SER A 147 0.11 26.70 3.10
C SER A 147 1.19 26.90 2.05
N GLU A 148 1.76 28.10 2.01
CA GLU A 148 2.92 28.40 1.16
C GLU A 148 4.24 27.88 1.74
N LYS A 149 4.24 27.44 3.01
CA LYS A 149 5.44 27.05 3.78
C LYS A 149 5.26 25.68 4.42
N LYS A 150 6.37 25.04 4.80
CA LYS A 150 6.33 23.84 5.64
C LYS A 150 5.70 24.14 7.00
N PHE A 151 4.96 23.20 7.55
CA PHE A 151 4.26 23.37 8.82
C PHE A 151 4.24 22.06 9.63
N LYS A 152 3.90 22.19 10.90
CA LYS A 152 3.67 21.06 11.80
C LYS A 152 2.17 20.86 12.00
N LEU A 153 1.71 19.63 11.87
CA LEU A 153 0.35 19.21 12.17
C LEU A 153 0.40 18.27 13.37
N SER A 154 0.02 18.77 14.54
CA SER A 154 0.00 18.01 15.78
C SER A 154 -1.37 17.40 16.01
N LEU A 155 -1.44 16.07 16.06
CA LEU A 155 -2.63 15.30 16.39
C LEU A 155 -2.60 15.01 17.90
N ALA A 156 -3.41 15.75 18.66
CA ALA A 156 -3.39 15.77 20.12
C ALA A 156 -4.70 15.20 20.69
N GLY A 157 -5.00 13.94 20.38
CA GLY A 157 -6.25 13.27 20.77
C GLY A 157 -7.43 13.71 19.92
N VAL A 158 -7.22 13.83 18.60
CA VAL A 158 -8.25 14.24 17.65
C VAL A 158 -8.97 13.02 17.05
N SER A 159 -10.29 13.09 16.94
CA SER A 159 -11.12 12.12 16.22
C SER A 159 -11.99 12.82 15.19
N ILE A 160 -11.72 12.63 13.90
CA ILE A 160 -12.45 13.27 12.79
C ILE A 160 -13.11 12.20 11.93
N LEU A 161 -14.43 12.25 11.83
CA LEU A 161 -15.19 11.60 10.76
C LEU A 161 -15.70 12.67 9.79
N ASN A 162 -15.36 12.54 8.50
CA ASN A 162 -16.00 13.27 7.41
C ASN A 162 -16.84 12.30 6.57
N PRO A 163 -18.17 12.28 6.65
CA PRO A 163 -18.99 11.29 5.94
C PRO A 163 -19.02 11.46 4.42
N VAL A 164 -18.55 12.60 3.88
CA VAL A 164 -18.65 12.95 2.45
C VAL A 164 -17.36 13.53 1.86
N GLY A 165 -16.22 13.24 2.47
CA GLY A 165 -14.91 13.72 2.01
C GLY A 165 -13.77 13.21 2.89
N ALA A 166 -12.55 13.71 2.66
CA ALA A 166 -11.38 13.42 3.49
C ALA A 166 -11.52 13.99 4.90
N ALA A 167 -10.96 13.30 5.90
CA ALA A 167 -10.86 13.83 7.26
C ALA A 167 -9.82 14.95 7.34
N ILE A 168 -8.67 14.75 6.72
CA ILE A 168 -7.60 15.75 6.59
C ILE A 168 -7.24 15.88 5.10
N ASN A 169 -7.35 17.10 4.58
CA ASN A 169 -7.01 17.43 3.20
C ASN A 169 -5.96 18.55 3.16
N ILE A 170 -4.72 18.23 2.83
CA ILE A 170 -3.63 19.19 2.74
C ILE A 170 -3.39 19.57 1.29
N GLN A 171 -3.82 20.79 0.95
CA GLN A 171 -3.69 21.39 -0.37
C GLN A 171 -2.41 22.24 -0.43
N SER A 172 -1.30 21.68 0.04
CA SER A 172 0.02 22.32 0.07
C SER A 172 1.06 21.36 -0.45
N SER A 173 1.84 21.80 -1.44
CA SER A 173 3.01 21.07 -1.96
C SER A 173 4.25 21.18 -1.05
N LYS A 174 4.07 21.62 0.20
CA LYS A 174 5.15 21.80 1.17
C LYS A 174 5.13 20.69 2.20
N ARG A 175 6.30 20.47 2.80
CA ARG A 175 6.53 19.45 3.81
C ARG A 175 5.64 19.65 5.02
N VAL A 176 5.00 18.57 5.44
CA VAL A 176 4.14 18.52 6.62
C VAL A 176 4.72 17.54 7.61
N PHE A 177 4.99 18.02 8.81
CA PHE A 177 5.33 17.16 9.93
C PHE A 177 4.05 16.77 10.66
N VAL A 178 3.57 15.55 10.45
CA VAL A 178 2.42 14.99 11.17
C VAL A 178 2.95 14.36 12.47
N VAL A 179 2.64 14.99 13.60
CA VAL A 179 3.14 14.59 14.91
C VAL A 179 2.00 14.09 15.77
N CYS A 180 2.00 12.79 16.10
CA CYS A 180 1.05 12.25 17.07
C CYS A 180 1.56 12.53 18.48
N ALA A 181 0.87 13.41 19.21
CA ALA A 181 1.31 13.81 20.55
C ALA A 181 1.35 12.60 21.49
N ASP A 182 2.34 12.56 22.38
CA ASP A 182 2.55 11.45 23.30
C ASP A 182 1.30 11.14 24.12
N GLU A 183 1.08 9.86 24.40
CA GLU A 183 -0.07 9.35 25.18
C GLU A 183 -1.45 9.71 24.59
N THR A 184 -1.52 10.12 23.32
CA THR A 184 -2.78 10.38 22.63
C THR A 184 -3.15 9.28 21.63
N THR A 185 -4.46 9.10 21.44
CA THR A 185 -5.03 8.28 20.37
C THR A 185 -5.76 9.19 19.41
N ASN A 186 -5.42 9.12 18.14
CA ASN A 186 -5.99 9.93 17.08
C ASN A 186 -6.72 9.02 16.09
N VAL A 187 -7.89 9.44 15.60
CA VAL A 187 -8.73 8.65 14.70
C VAL A 187 -9.18 9.50 13.53
N LEU A 188 -8.95 9.03 12.32
CA LEU A 188 -9.40 9.67 11.09
C LEU A 188 -10.25 8.68 10.30
N THR A 189 -11.42 9.13 9.85
CA THR A 189 -12.32 8.35 9.02
C THR A 189 -12.94 9.25 7.96
N ASP A 190 -12.89 8.83 6.71
CA ASP A 190 -13.51 9.54 5.59
C ASP A 190 -14.85 8.90 5.18
N GLY A 191 -15.47 9.52 4.17
CA GLY A 191 -16.72 9.05 3.58
C GLY A 191 -16.47 7.95 2.57
N SER A 192 -17.52 7.19 2.23
CA SER A 192 -17.47 6.27 1.09
C SER A 192 -17.61 6.97 -0.27
N SER A 193 -17.91 8.26 -0.26
CA SER A 193 -18.00 9.10 -1.45
C SER A 193 -17.53 10.50 -1.12
N TYR A 194 -16.87 11.14 -2.07
CA TYR A 194 -16.33 12.48 -1.90
C TYR A 194 -17.14 13.46 -2.71
N THR A 195 -17.57 14.55 -2.06
CA THR A 195 -18.16 15.69 -2.76
C THR A 195 -17.06 16.68 -3.04
N ALA A 196 -16.73 16.90 -4.31
CA ALA A 196 -15.82 17.97 -4.70
C ALA A 196 -16.40 19.31 -4.22
N THR A 197 -15.59 20.08 -3.48
CA THR A 197 -16.02 21.38 -2.94
C THR A 197 -15.30 22.55 -3.61
N THR A 198 -14.26 22.27 -4.39
CA THR A 198 -13.41 23.28 -5.04
C THR A 198 -12.75 22.65 -6.28
N ASP A 199 -12.75 23.38 -7.39
CA ASP A 199 -12.16 22.91 -8.64
C ASP A 199 -10.63 22.91 -8.56
N GLY A 200 -10.01 21.84 -9.08
CA GLY A 200 -8.55 21.72 -9.16
C GLY A 200 -7.86 21.17 -7.92
N GLU A 201 -8.61 20.81 -6.88
CA GLU A 201 -8.07 20.07 -5.73
C GLU A 201 -8.13 18.57 -5.95
N ASP A 202 -7.12 17.84 -5.47
CA ASP A 202 -7.23 16.40 -5.28
C ASP A 202 -7.73 16.07 -3.85
N MET A 203 -8.45 14.98 -3.75
CA MET A 203 -8.91 14.38 -2.51
C MET A 203 -9.13 12.90 -2.81
N LYS A 204 -8.08 12.09 -2.66
CA LYS A 204 -8.12 10.63 -2.94
C LYS A 204 -7.90 9.75 -1.70
N ALA A 205 -7.78 10.33 -0.51
CA ALA A 205 -7.56 9.59 0.72
C ALA A 205 -8.14 10.26 1.98
N CYS A 206 -8.31 9.47 3.03
CA CYS A 206 -8.78 9.96 4.33
C CYS A 206 -7.84 11.03 4.92
N LEU A 207 -6.54 10.81 4.80
CA LEU A 207 -5.50 11.82 4.97
C LEU A 207 -4.76 11.99 3.64
N PHE A 208 -4.97 13.12 3.00
CA PHE A 208 -4.38 13.44 1.69
C PHE A 208 -3.45 14.65 1.79
N SER A 209 -2.36 14.65 1.01
CA SER A 209 -1.46 15.79 0.84
C SER A 209 -0.94 15.92 -0.59
N GLU A 210 -0.99 17.13 -1.15
CA GLU A 210 -0.30 17.51 -2.40
C GLU A 210 1.24 17.54 -2.28
N GLY A 211 1.78 17.20 -1.10
CA GLY A 211 3.16 17.41 -0.71
C GLY A 211 3.61 16.39 0.32
N GLN A 212 4.82 16.58 0.85
CA GLN A 212 5.49 15.55 1.65
C GLN A 212 4.83 15.36 3.01
N LEU A 213 4.63 14.10 3.43
CA LEU A 213 4.08 13.74 4.73
C LEU A 213 5.13 13.02 5.59
N ILE A 214 5.39 13.55 6.78
CA ILE A 214 6.41 12.99 7.68
C ILE A 214 5.81 12.71 9.04
N PHE A 215 5.67 11.43 9.37
CA PHE A 215 5.05 10.95 10.59
C PHE A 215 6.07 10.75 11.72
N SER A 216 5.76 11.28 12.90
CA SER A 216 6.56 11.12 14.13
C SER A 216 5.70 11.30 15.39
N GLY A 217 6.32 11.24 16.58
CA GLY A 217 5.65 11.37 17.88
C GLY A 217 5.18 10.03 18.45
N GLY A 218 5.07 9.92 19.78
CA GLY A 218 4.77 8.67 20.49
C GLY A 218 3.28 8.34 20.61
N GLY A 219 2.39 9.23 20.16
CA GLY A 219 0.95 8.95 20.06
C GLY A 219 0.62 7.94 18.96
N SER A 220 -0.63 7.46 18.97
CA SER A 220 -1.15 6.57 17.93
C SER A 220 -2.09 7.29 16.97
N LEU A 221 -2.07 6.87 15.70
CA LEU A 221 -3.00 7.31 14.67
C LEU A 221 -3.66 6.09 14.02
N THR A 222 -4.99 6.04 14.06
CA THR A 222 -5.80 5.09 13.31
C THR A 222 -6.48 5.80 12.14
N VAL A 223 -6.32 5.28 10.92
CA VAL A 223 -6.93 5.83 9.70
C VAL A 223 -7.80 4.77 9.02
N THR A 224 -8.99 5.19 8.58
CA THR A 224 -9.93 4.36 7.81
C THR A 224 -10.25 5.08 6.50
N GLY A 225 -9.86 4.48 5.36
CA GLY A 225 -10.11 4.97 4.01
C GLY A 225 -11.27 4.22 3.34
N ASN A 226 -12.48 4.73 3.48
CA ASN A 226 -13.72 4.20 2.92
C ASN A 226 -13.94 4.59 1.45
N TYR A 227 -13.35 5.67 0.95
CA TYR A 227 -13.51 6.08 -0.45
C TYR A 227 -12.52 5.37 -1.37
N LYS A 228 -11.22 5.53 -1.08
CA LYS A 228 -10.11 4.93 -1.83
C LYS A 228 -8.97 4.60 -0.86
N HIS A 229 -7.92 5.41 -0.83
CA HIS A 229 -6.74 5.15 -0.02
C HIS A 229 -6.93 5.66 1.42
N ALA A 230 -6.15 5.15 2.37
CA ALA A 230 -6.20 5.70 3.74
C ALA A 230 -5.28 6.93 3.88
N ILE A 231 -4.01 6.81 3.48
CA ILE A 231 -3.03 7.90 3.51
C ILE A 231 -2.42 8.06 2.11
N THR A 232 -2.45 9.29 1.59
CA THR A 232 -1.86 9.59 0.29
C THR A 232 -1.05 10.88 0.29
N SER A 233 0.08 10.84 -0.41
CA SER A 233 0.89 12.01 -0.78
C SER A 233 1.15 11.99 -2.28
N ASP A 234 1.02 13.12 -2.96
CA ASP A 234 1.50 13.24 -4.35
C ASP A 234 3.02 13.38 -4.47
N ASP A 235 3.73 13.40 -3.35
CA ASP A 235 5.18 13.37 -3.26
C ASP A 235 5.60 12.10 -2.49
N TYR A 236 6.30 12.21 -1.35
CA TYR A 236 6.67 11.08 -0.51
C TYR A 236 6.02 11.06 0.87
N VAL A 237 5.97 9.85 1.45
CA VAL A 237 5.63 9.61 2.85
C VAL A 237 6.84 9.05 3.59
N ARG A 238 7.14 9.62 4.75
CA ARG A 238 8.17 9.12 5.68
C ARG A 238 7.58 8.76 7.03
N PHE A 239 7.94 7.58 7.53
CA PHE A 239 7.63 7.12 8.88
C PHE A 239 8.91 7.06 9.71
N ARG A 240 8.95 7.86 10.79
CA ARG A 240 10.13 7.98 11.66
C ARG A 240 10.00 7.15 12.93
N SER A 241 11.13 6.93 13.61
CA SER A 241 11.12 6.25 14.91
C SER A 241 10.14 6.89 15.90
N GLY A 242 9.40 6.06 16.62
CA GLY A 242 8.40 6.49 17.60
C GLY A 242 6.96 6.56 17.05
N CYS A 243 6.75 6.73 15.73
CA CYS A 243 5.38 6.80 15.21
C CYS A 243 4.66 5.44 15.34
N ASN A 244 3.34 5.48 15.58
CA ASN A 244 2.49 4.30 15.65
C ASN A 244 1.23 4.50 14.81
N ILE A 245 1.25 3.96 13.59
CA ILE A 245 0.22 4.16 12.58
C ILE A 245 -0.53 2.85 12.34
N THR A 246 -1.85 2.93 12.37
CA THR A 246 -2.75 1.82 12.01
C THR A 246 -3.66 2.27 10.89
N VAL A 247 -3.56 1.64 9.72
CA VAL A 247 -4.64 1.69 8.73
C VAL A 247 -5.56 0.51 9.02
N ALA A 248 -6.73 0.79 9.57
CA ALA A 248 -7.68 -0.24 9.97
C ALA A 248 -8.32 -0.93 8.75
N SER A 249 -8.59 -0.14 7.71
CA SER A 249 -9.03 -0.60 6.40
C SER A 249 -8.86 0.53 5.37
N ALA A 250 -8.58 0.18 4.12
CA ALA A 250 -8.63 1.07 2.97
C ALA A 250 -9.33 0.35 1.79
N LYS A 251 -10.16 1.05 1.02
CA LYS A 251 -10.83 0.48 -0.17
C LYS A 251 -9.92 0.29 -1.37
N LYS A 252 -8.87 1.09 -1.44
CA LYS A 252 -7.74 0.89 -2.33
C LYS A 252 -6.54 0.64 -1.44
N ASP A 253 -5.53 1.49 -1.52
CA ASP A 253 -4.26 1.20 -0.86
C ASP A 253 -4.21 1.77 0.55
N GLY A 254 -3.47 1.12 1.43
CA GLY A 254 -3.24 1.63 2.78
C GLY A 254 -2.47 2.96 2.73
N ILE A 255 -1.26 2.90 2.19
CA ILE A 255 -0.39 4.05 1.93
C ILE A 255 -0.14 4.12 0.42
N HIS A 256 -0.40 5.26 -0.20
CA HIS A 256 -0.17 5.47 -1.62
C HIS A 256 0.64 6.75 -1.84
N THR A 257 1.73 6.68 -2.60
CA THR A 257 2.59 7.83 -2.89
C THR A 257 3.10 7.81 -4.31
N ASN A 258 3.47 8.96 -4.86
CA ASN A 258 4.11 9.00 -6.18
C ASN A 258 5.62 8.75 -6.05
N GLU A 259 6.32 9.54 -5.23
CA GLU A 259 7.79 9.69 -5.31
C GLU A 259 8.58 8.75 -4.39
N SER A 260 8.13 8.51 -3.16
CA SER A 260 8.81 7.55 -2.27
C SER A 260 8.00 7.15 -1.05
N VAL A 261 8.29 5.95 -0.52
CA VAL A 261 7.96 5.59 0.86
C VAL A 261 9.25 5.29 1.62
N ILE A 262 9.45 6.00 2.74
CA ILE A 262 10.64 5.87 3.58
C ILE A 262 10.23 5.42 4.98
N ILE A 263 10.61 4.21 5.36
CA ILE A 263 10.37 3.65 6.69
C ILE A 263 11.70 3.68 7.46
N GLY A 264 11.90 4.77 8.20
CA GLY A 264 13.04 4.97 9.09
C GLY A 264 12.86 4.29 10.46
N GLY A 265 11.60 4.14 10.89
CA GLY A 265 11.26 3.55 12.18
C GLY A 265 9.77 3.48 12.45
N GLY A 266 9.41 3.19 13.70
CA GLY A 266 8.02 3.17 14.16
C GLY A 266 7.31 1.85 13.90
N ILE A 267 6.01 1.84 14.19
CA ILE A 267 5.11 0.69 14.04
C ILE A 267 4.03 1.04 13.02
N LEU A 268 3.92 0.23 11.98
CA LEU A 268 2.89 0.33 10.94
C LEU A 268 2.06 -0.96 10.95
N ASN A 269 0.74 -0.85 11.15
CA ASN A 269 -0.21 -1.96 10.98
C ASN A 269 -1.20 -1.57 9.90
N ILE A 270 -1.05 -2.13 8.70
CA ILE A 270 -1.75 -1.68 7.50
C ILE A 270 -2.62 -2.80 6.97
N SER A 271 -3.93 -2.55 6.89
CA SER A 271 -4.90 -3.44 6.24
C SER A 271 -5.63 -2.69 5.15
N SER A 272 -5.69 -3.27 3.95
CA SER A 272 -6.28 -2.66 2.76
C SER A 272 -6.91 -3.72 1.87
N ASP A 273 -7.89 -3.32 1.08
CA ASP A 273 -8.42 -4.17 0.00
C ASP A 273 -7.33 -4.23 -1.11
N GLY A 274 -6.83 -3.07 -1.56
CA GLY A 274 -5.70 -2.92 -2.49
C GLY A 274 -4.31 -3.06 -1.83
N ASP A 275 -3.29 -2.44 -2.41
CA ASP A 275 -1.90 -2.55 -1.95
C ASP A 275 -1.75 -2.02 -0.52
N ALA A 276 -0.97 -2.68 0.34
CA ALA A 276 -0.76 -2.12 1.68
C ALA A 276 0.09 -0.85 1.60
N ILE A 277 1.19 -0.89 0.84
CA ILE A 277 2.05 0.27 0.56
C ILE A 277 2.39 0.28 -0.93
N GLN A 278 1.96 1.31 -1.64
CA GLN A 278 2.25 1.52 -3.06
C GLN A 278 3.04 2.82 -3.27
N CYS A 279 4.12 2.72 -4.06
CA CYS A 279 4.83 3.86 -4.62
C CYS A 279 4.75 3.82 -6.16
N GLU A 280 4.04 4.78 -6.75
CA GLU A 280 3.63 4.74 -8.16
C GLU A 280 4.73 5.17 -9.16
N GLU A 281 5.63 6.07 -8.79
CA GLU A 281 6.71 6.55 -9.67
C GLU A 281 8.10 6.34 -9.06
N GLY A 282 8.12 5.86 -7.80
CA GLY A 282 9.29 5.89 -6.94
C GLY A 282 9.65 4.57 -6.28
N GLY A 283 10.61 4.67 -5.35
CA GLY A 283 11.18 3.55 -4.60
C GLY A 283 10.69 3.47 -3.15
N ILE A 284 10.79 2.28 -2.56
CA ILE A 284 10.51 2.05 -1.14
C ILE A 284 11.83 1.75 -0.41
N THR A 285 12.11 2.50 0.66
CA THR A 285 13.30 2.28 1.49
C THR A 285 12.89 1.98 2.93
N MET A 286 13.41 0.88 3.48
CA MET A 286 13.27 0.52 4.89
C MET A 286 14.65 0.41 5.54
N THR A 287 14.89 1.25 6.54
CA THR A 287 16.11 1.22 7.37
C THR A 287 15.81 0.79 8.81
N GLY A 288 14.55 0.88 9.22
CA GLY A 288 14.10 0.45 10.54
C GLY A 288 12.59 0.29 10.64
N GLY A 289 12.08 0.08 11.86
CA GLY A 289 10.65 -0.03 12.13
C GLY A 289 10.06 -1.42 11.91
N PHE A 290 8.80 -1.57 12.30
CA PHE A 290 8.01 -2.79 12.09
C PHE A 290 6.80 -2.47 11.21
N ALA A 291 6.60 -3.25 10.16
CA ALA A 291 5.47 -3.13 9.25
C ALA A 291 4.70 -4.47 9.15
N LYS A 292 3.46 -4.49 9.66
CA LYS A 292 2.52 -5.59 9.45
C LYS A 292 1.53 -5.20 8.36
N LEU A 293 1.52 -5.94 7.27
CA LEU A 293 0.81 -5.61 6.03
C LEU A 293 -0.20 -6.72 5.72
N SER A 294 -1.45 -6.35 5.42
CA SER A 294 -2.50 -7.28 5.05
C SER A 294 -3.29 -6.77 3.86
N THR A 295 -3.44 -7.59 2.81
CA THR A 295 -4.21 -7.25 1.60
C THR A 295 -5.12 -8.38 1.13
N THR A 296 -6.22 -8.04 0.43
CA THR A 296 -7.24 -9.04 0.05
C THR A 296 -7.66 -9.03 -1.41
N ASP A 297 -7.57 -7.92 -2.14
CA ASP A 297 -7.98 -7.86 -3.55
C ASP A 297 -7.00 -8.61 -4.46
N ASN A 298 -7.49 -9.04 -5.61
CA ASN A 298 -6.63 -9.59 -6.65
C ASN A 298 -5.63 -8.52 -7.14
N LYS A 299 -4.40 -8.96 -7.36
CA LYS A 299 -3.24 -8.11 -7.66
C LYS A 299 -2.97 -7.02 -6.62
N ALA A 300 -3.49 -7.14 -5.40
CA ALA A 300 -3.04 -6.35 -4.27
C ALA A 300 -1.70 -6.89 -3.72
N HIS A 301 -0.83 -6.05 -3.23
CA HIS A 301 0.53 -6.39 -2.84
C HIS A 301 0.84 -5.87 -1.45
N GLY A 302 1.75 -6.55 -0.73
CA GLY A 302 2.25 -6.02 0.53
C GLY A 302 2.99 -4.71 0.28
N LEU A 303 4.05 -4.79 -0.53
CA LEU A 303 4.77 -3.63 -1.06
C LEU A 303 4.68 -3.64 -2.60
N LYS A 304 4.30 -2.51 -3.21
CA LYS A 304 4.40 -2.28 -4.65
C LYS A 304 5.22 -1.03 -4.93
N SER A 305 6.22 -1.14 -5.80
CA SER A 305 7.06 -0.02 -6.21
C SER A 305 7.38 -0.11 -7.70
N CYS A 306 7.41 1.03 -8.38
CA CYS A 306 7.86 1.12 -9.77
C CYS A 306 9.39 1.20 -9.91
N LEU A 307 10.10 1.57 -8.83
CA LEU A 307 11.57 1.57 -8.81
C LEU A 307 12.10 0.56 -7.78
N ASP A 308 13.27 0.86 -7.21
CA ASP A 308 13.98 -0.02 -6.31
C ASP A 308 13.28 -0.14 -4.95
N VAL A 309 13.35 -1.34 -4.38
CA VAL A 309 13.03 -1.61 -2.98
C VAL A 309 14.33 -1.91 -2.24
N VAL A 310 14.63 -1.13 -1.20
CA VAL A 310 15.86 -1.27 -0.41
C VAL A 310 15.51 -1.52 1.05
N ILE A 311 15.92 -2.68 1.56
CA ILE A 311 15.71 -3.09 2.96
C ILE A 311 17.09 -3.30 3.60
N SER A 312 17.44 -2.45 4.54
CA SER A 312 18.71 -2.52 5.30
C SER A 312 18.52 -2.80 6.79
N GLY A 313 17.27 -2.69 7.26
CA GLY A 313 16.88 -2.97 8.63
C GLY A 313 15.36 -3.04 8.78
N GLY A 314 14.88 -3.20 10.00
CA GLY A 314 13.45 -3.32 10.28
C GLY A 314 12.89 -4.73 10.06
N ALA A 315 11.59 -4.89 10.28
CA ALA A 315 10.87 -6.14 10.04
C ALA A 315 9.56 -5.92 9.30
N ILE A 316 9.34 -6.71 8.25
CA ILE A 316 8.10 -6.74 7.47
C ILE A 316 7.42 -8.09 7.69
N GLN A 317 6.13 -8.05 8.02
CA GLN A 317 5.24 -9.20 8.10
C GLN A 317 4.07 -8.99 7.14
N ALA A 318 4.11 -9.64 5.98
CA ALA A 318 3.13 -9.47 4.91
C ALA A 318 2.20 -10.70 4.82
N GLN A 319 0.90 -10.49 5.00
CA GLN A 319 -0.16 -11.47 4.74
C GLN A 319 -0.97 -11.01 3.53
N VAL A 320 -0.72 -11.62 2.37
CA VAL A 320 -1.27 -11.17 1.10
C VAL A 320 -2.15 -12.26 0.52
N ALA A 321 -3.45 -12.00 0.43
CA ALA A 321 -4.47 -13.02 0.25
C ALA A 321 -5.28 -12.93 -1.06
N GLY A 322 -4.86 -12.09 -2.02
CA GLY A 322 -5.49 -11.98 -3.34
C GLY A 322 -4.89 -12.92 -4.39
N ALA A 323 -5.61 -13.19 -5.48
CA ALA A 323 -5.03 -13.87 -6.64
C ALA A 323 -3.97 -13.00 -7.32
N ALA A 324 -2.98 -13.61 -7.97
CA ALA A 324 -1.83 -12.94 -8.59
C ALA A 324 -1.07 -11.92 -7.68
N SER A 325 -1.26 -12.02 -6.38
CA SER A 325 -0.79 -11.03 -5.42
C SER A 325 0.62 -11.33 -4.91
N LYS A 326 1.34 -10.30 -4.49
CA LYS A 326 2.76 -10.39 -4.16
C LYS A 326 3.06 -9.85 -2.76
N GLY A 327 3.95 -10.51 -2.02
CA GLY A 327 4.46 -9.95 -0.76
C GLY A 327 5.22 -8.64 -1.03
N ILE A 328 6.19 -8.70 -1.94
CA ILE A 328 6.90 -7.55 -2.51
C ILE A 328 6.82 -7.64 -4.03
N SER A 329 6.49 -6.53 -4.68
CA SER A 329 6.45 -6.36 -6.14
C SER A 329 7.23 -5.09 -6.50
N CYS A 330 8.33 -5.22 -7.22
CA CYS A 330 9.14 -4.08 -7.64
C CYS A 330 9.59 -4.22 -9.10
N ASP A 331 9.45 -3.13 -9.85
CA ASP A 331 9.84 -3.11 -11.26
C ASP A 331 11.34 -2.76 -11.41
N GLY A 332 11.92 -2.14 -10.38
CA GLY A 332 13.36 -1.95 -10.24
C GLY A 332 14.06 -3.16 -9.59
N ASN A 333 15.14 -2.89 -8.86
CA ASN A 333 15.92 -3.86 -8.12
C ASN A 333 15.39 -4.03 -6.68
N LEU A 334 15.59 -5.23 -6.13
CA LEU A 334 15.41 -5.48 -4.70
C LEU A 334 16.76 -5.69 -4.04
N THR A 335 17.11 -4.84 -3.09
CA THR A 335 18.31 -5.01 -2.25
C THR A 335 17.92 -5.27 -0.81
N ILE A 336 18.35 -6.41 -0.26
CA ILE A 336 18.19 -6.76 1.15
C ILE A 336 19.58 -6.92 1.76
N SER A 337 19.97 -5.99 2.63
CA SER A 337 21.27 -6.00 3.33
C SER A 337 21.13 -6.25 4.84
N GLY A 338 19.90 -6.26 5.35
CA GLY A 338 19.58 -6.50 6.75
C GLY A 338 18.08 -6.59 6.98
N GLY A 339 17.67 -6.60 8.25
CA GLY A 339 16.26 -6.69 8.63
C GLY A 339 15.66 -8.09 8.46
N LYS A 340 14.33 -8.17 8.59
CA LYS A 340 13.54 -9.40 8.51
C LYS A 340 12.35 -9.23 7.58
N LEU A 341 12.12 -10.20 6.72
CA LEU A 341 10.94 -10.27 5.86
C LEU A 341 10.26 -11.63 6.07
N THR A 342 9.04 -11.61 6.58
CA THR A 342 8.17 -12.78 6.58
C THR A 342 6.97 -12.50 5.68
N ALA A 343 6.78 -13.29 4.62
CA ALA A 343 5.69 -13.09 3.67
C ALA A 343 4.88 -14.38 3.45
N PHE A 344 3.57 -14.29 3.65
CA PHE A 344 2.60 -15.30 3.27
C PHE A 344 1.81 -14.81 2.06
N THR A 345 1.90 -15.55 0.96
CA THR A 345 1.05 -15.33 -0.21
C THR A 345 0.22 -16.59 -0.49
N SER A 346 -1.02 -16.42 -0.90
CA SER A 346 -1.94 -17.53 -1.18
C SER A 346 -2.73 -17.28 -2.46
N GLN A 347 -3.77 -18.09 -2.72
CA GLN A 347 -4.64 -18.04 -3.90
C GLN A 347 -4.00 -18.59 -5.19
N THR A 348 -4.54 -18.21 -6.34
CA THR A 348 -4.26 -18.83 -7.63
C THR A 348 -3.78 -17.80 -8.65
N ALA A 349 -3.41 -18.27 -9.84
CA ALA A 349 -3.08 -17.40 -10.95
C ALA A 349 -4.32 -16.64 -11.47
N LEU A 350 -4.10 -15.42 -11.95
CA LEU A 350 -5.09 -14.55 -12.59
C LEU A 350 -4.68 -14.36 -14.05
N TYR A 351 -5.62 -14.59 -14.96
CA TYR A 351 -5.46 -14.27 -16.36
C TYR A 351 -6.19 -12.96 -16.68
N GLU A 352 -5.45 -11.98 -17.16
CA GLU A 352 -5.96 -10.69 -17.63
C GLU A 352 -4.94 -10.10 -18.62
N ASP A 353 -5.39 -9.25 -19.53
CA ASP A 353 -4.52 -8.56 -20.50
C ASP A 353 -3.54 -9.48 -21.27
N ASN A 354 -3.99 -10.72 -21.55
CA ASN A 354 -3.19 -11.75 -22.21
C ASN A 354 -1.91 -12.16 -21.44
N ASP A 355 -1.89 -11.95 -20.12
CA ASP A 355 -0.88 -12.44 -19.18
C ASP A 355 -1.50 -13.41 -18.15
N LEU A 356 -0.72 -14.38 -17.69
CA LEU A 356 -1.07 -15.30 -16.61
C LEU A 356 -0.18 -15.03 -15.40
N SER A 357 -0.64 -14.10 -14.56
CA SER A 357 0.07 -13.67 -13.37
C SER A 357 -0.20 -14.61 -12.19
N SER A 358 0.83 -14.96 -11.42
CA SER A 358 0.76 -15.91 -10.29
C SER A 358 1.17 -15.24 -8.99
N CYS A 359 0.75 -15.77 -7.86
CA CYS A 359 1.16 -15.24 -6.56
C CYS A 359 2.66 -15.46 -6.33
N ALA A 360 3.31 -14.55 -5.63
CA ALA A 360 4.68 -14.77 -5.18
C ALA A 360 5.04 -14.04 -3.89
N GLY A 361 5.90 -14.62 -3.06
CA GLY A 361 6.45 -13.89 -1.91
C GLY A 361 7.20 -12.63 -2.35
N ILE A 362 8.08 -12.77 -3.34
CA ILE A 362 8.81 -11.67 -3.97
C ILE A 362 8.67 -11.77 -5.50
N LYS A 363 8.28 -10.66 -6.14
CA LYS A 363 8.44 -10.39 -7.57
C LYS A 363 9.37 -9.19 -7.75
N CYS A 364 10.41 -9.38 -8.54
CA CYS A 364 11.32 -8.32 -8.96
C CYS A 364 11.52 -8.43 -10.48
N ASP A 365 11.39 -7.32 -11.20
CA ASP A 365 11.67 -7.26 -12.64
C ASP A 365 13.17 -7.02 -12.88
N GLY A 366 13.82 -6.21 -12.04
CA GLY A 366 15.26 -6.01 -12.03
C GLY A 366 16.04 -7.15 -11.35
N ASN A 367 17.09 -6.79 -10.62
CA ASN A 367 17.94 -7.74 -9.92
C ASN A 367 17.59 -7.84 -8.44
N ILE A 368 17.77 -9.03 -7.87
CA ILE A 368 17.72 -9.26 -6.43
C ILE A 368 19.15 -9.40 -5.89
N LEU A 369 19.52 -8.53 -4.94
CA LEU A 369 20.78 -8.61 -4.19
C LEU A 369 20.49 -8.82 -2.70
N ILE A 370 20.90 -9.96 -2.16
CA ILE A 370 20.81 -10.27 -0.74
C ILE A 370 22.22 -10.34 -0.17
N THR A 371 22.53 -9.45 0.76
CA THR A 371 23.83 -9.32 1.45
C THR A 371 23.70 -9.41 2.97
N GLY A 372 22.51 -9.76 3.47
CA GLY A 372 22.19 -9.93 4.88
C GLY A 372 20.69 -10.10 5.10
N GLY A 373 20.28 -10.15 6.37
CA GLY A 373 18.88 -10.25 6.80
C GLY A 373 18.33 -11.68 6.89
N GLU A 374 17.09 -11.79 7.39
CA GLU A 374 16.31 -13.03 7.44
C GLU A 374 15.06 -12.92 6.58
N ILE A 375 14.96 -13.76 5.55
CA ILE A 375 13.85 -13.79 4.60
C ILE A 375 13.15 -15.15 4.74
N ALA A 376 11.87 -15.13 5.07
CA ALA A 376 11.02 -16.31 5.22
C ALA A 376 9.74 -16.14 4.38
N ILE A 377 9.60 -16.92 3.32
CA ILE A 377 8.50 -16.83 2.39
C ILE A 377 7.72 -18.14 2.36
N GLN A 378 6.40 -18.05 2.51
CA GLN A 378 5.50 -19.14 2.20
C GLN A 378 4.49 -18.69 1.15
N SER A 379 4.62 -19.22 -0.08
CA SER A 379 3.64 -18.99 -1.16
C SER A 379 2.87 -20.27 -1.45
N THR A 380 1.55 -20.22 -1.33
CA THR A 380 0.68 -21.39 -1.51
C THR A 380 -0.36 -21.15 -2.60
N GLY A 381 -0.98 -22.24 -3.06
CA GLY A 381 -2.05 -22.21 -4.07
C GLY A 381 -1.56 -22.25 -5.51
N GLY A 382 -2.48 -22.11 -6.47
CA GLY A 382 -2.23 -22.36 -7.89
C GLY A 382 -1.06 -21.52 -8.43
N ALA A 383 -0.05 -22.20 -8.98
CA ALA A 383 1.15 -21.60 -9.56
C ALA A 383 1.97 -20.67 -8.65
N GLY A 384 1.83 -20.78 -7.32
CA GLY A 384 2.51 -19.90 -6.36
C GLY A 384 4.04 -20.01 -6.38
N LYS A 385 4.73 -18.87 -6.31
CA LYS A 385 6.20 -18.78 -6.35
C LYS A 385 6.78 -18.21 -5.07
N GLY A 386 7.94 -18.67 -4.63
CA GLY A 386 8.60 -18.05 -3.48
C GLY A 386 9.22 -16.72 -3.90
N ILE A 387 10.24 -16.82 -4.73
CA ILE A 387 10.95 -15.70 -5.34
C ILE A 387 10.83 -15.80 -6.85
N ASN A 388 10.37 -14.74 -7.52
CA ASN A 388 10.28 -14.63 -8.97
C ASN A 388 11.06 -13.39 -9.41
N CYS A 389 12.19 -13.58 -10.07
CA CYS A 389 13.08 -12.53 -10.54
C CYS A 389 13.20 -12.62 -12.07
N ASP A 390 13.05 -11.49 -12.77
CA ASP A 390 13.29 -11.47 -14.22
C ASP A 390 14.75 -11.15 -14.56
N GLY A 391 15.46 -10.40 -13.70
CA GLY A 391 16.92 -10.26 -13.75
C GLY A 391 17.65 -11.35 -12.94
N SER A 392 18.83 -10.99 -12.42
CA SER A 392 19.69 -11.92 -11.67
C SER A 392 19.38 -11.94 -10.17
N ILE A 393 19.61 -13.08 -9.52
CA ILE A 393 19.55 -13.23 -8.07
C ILE A 393 20.98 -13.48 -7.55
N THR A 394 21.47 -12.62 -6.67
CA THR A 394 22.75 -12.77 -5.97
C THR A 394 22.52 -12.82 -4.47
N ILE A 395 22.96 -13.90 -3.81
CA ILE A 395 22.85 -14.09 -2.35
C ILE A 395 24.26 -14.30 -1.82
N ASN A 396 24.80 -13.27 -1.17
CA ASN A 396 26.16 -13.27 -0.61
C ASN A 396 26.18 -13.61 0.89
N ASP A 397 25.11 -13.26 1.62
CA ASP A 397 24.93 -13.53 3.06
C ASP A 397 23.43 -13.46 3.41
N GLY A 398 23.08 -13.75 4.66
CA GLY A 398 21.71 -13.77 5.17
C GLY A 398 21.08 -15.18 5.17
N THR A 399 19.83 -15.26 5.63
CA THR A 399 19.06 -16.50 5.68
C THR A 399 17.84 -16.38 4.76
N VAL A 400 17.66 -17.33 3.85
CA VAL A 400 16.49 -17.39 2.95
C VAL A 400 15.79 -18.74 3.11
N LYS A 401 14.58 -18.71 3.65
CA LYS A 401 13.69 -19.86 3.87
C LYS A 401 12.47 -19.71 2.96
N VAL A 402 12.23 -20.69 2.08
CA VAL A 402 11.13 -20.62 1.12
C VAL A 402 10.34 -21.92 1.13
N ILE A 403 9.03 -21.81 1.36
CA ILE A 403 8.06 -22.89 1.22
C ILE A 403 7.11 -22.53 0.07
N THR A 404 7.04 -23.39 -0.94
CA THR A 404 6.06 -23.23 -2.02
C THR A 404 5.25 -24.48 -2.23
N THR A 405 3.93 -24.32 -2.31
CA THR A 405 3.02 -25.41 -2.63
C THR A 405 2.01 -24.92 -3.68
N GLY A 406 1.55 -25.81 -4.54
CA GLY A 406 0.63 -25.43 -5.61
C GLY A 406 0.66 -26.35 -6.80
N THR A 407 -0.42 -26.35 -7.57
CA THR A 407 -0.53 -27.05 -8.85
C THR A 407 -0.23 -26.11 -10.02
N GLN A 408 0.03 -26.66 -11.20
CA GLN A 408 0.18 -25.87 -12.43
C GLN A 408 -1.17 -25.26 -12.83
N CYS A 409 -1.18 -23.98 -13.13
CA CYS A 409 -2.28 -23.26 -13.75
C CYS A 409 -2.02 -23.17 -15.26
N VAL A 410 -3.05 -23.45 -16.06
CA VAL A 410 -2.97 -23.42 -17.53
C VAL A 410 -4.17 -22.64 -18.06
N TYR A 411 -3.92 -21.65 -18.91
CA TYR A 411 -4.95 -20.89 -19.61
C TYR A 411 -4.56 -20.71 -21.08
N GLY A 412 -5.32 -21.34 -21.99
CA GLY A 412 -4.97 -21.38 -23.41
C GLY A 412 -3.61 -22.02 -23.63
N LYS A 413 -2.64 -21.24 -24.12
CA LYS A 413 -1.24 -21.66 -24.32
C LYS A 413 -0.30 -21.21 -23.19
N LEU A 414 -0.80 -20.42 -22.24
CA LEU A 414 -0.04 -19.92 -21.10
C LEU A 414 -0.11 -20.92 -19.96
N ASP A 415 1.02 -21.09 -19.26
CA ASP A 415 1.08 -21.87 -18.05
C ASP A 415 1.96 -21.20 -16.98
N SER A 416 1.67 -21.52 -15.73
CA SER A 416 2.53 -21.16 -14.61
C SER A 416 2.48 -22.29 -13.58
N SER A 417 3.61 -22.58 -12.96
CA SER A 417 3.76 -23.67 -12.00
C SER A 417 4.40 -23.18 -10.71
N ALA A 418 4.15 -23.92 -9.64
CA ALA A 418 4.74 -23.60 -8.34
C ALA A 418 6.27 -23.78 -8.39
N LYS A 419 7.00 -22.77 -7.90
CA LYS A 419 8.48 -22.77 -7.89
C LYS A 419 8.99 -22.06 -6.64
N GLY A 420 9.91 -22.69 -5.90
CA GLY A 420 10.59 -22.06 -4.77
C GLY A 420 11.29 -20.77 -5.20
N ILE A 421 12.19 -20.87 -6.17
CA ILE A 421 12.87 -19.73 -6.79
C ILE A 421 12.80 -19.87 -8.31
N LYS A 422 12.42 -18.78 -8.99
CA LYS A 422 12.49 -18.61 -10.44
C LYS A 422 13.36 -17.39 -10.72
N ALA A 423 14.42 -17.58 -11.50
CA ALA A 423 15.20 -16.53 -12.14
C ALA A 423 15.25 -16.83 -13.65
N ASN A 424 15.30 -15.80 -14.50
CA ASN A 424 15.41 -15.97 -15.96
C ASN A 424 16.86 -15.91 -16.45
#